data_AF-A0A241WNY3-F1
#
_entry.id   AF-A0A241WNY3-F1
#
_cell.length_a   1.000
_cell.length_b   1.000
_cell.length_c   1.000
_cell.angle_alpha   90.00
_cell.angle_beta   90.00
_cell.angle_gamma   90.00
#
_symmetry.space_group_name_H-M   'P 1'
#
loop_
_entity.id
_entity.type
_entity.pdbx_description
1 polymer ?
#
loop_
_entity_poly.entity_id
_entity_poly.type
_entity_poly.pdbx_seq_one_letter_code
_entity_poly.pdbx_strand_id
1 'polypeptide(L)'
;MQSQFKQKLAFIAQKKMTRKFIFLFLMIFQFTSIFAQTPLKATWYRYYDTKGVANISTNVTPNHIRHGYEALDQNMQVIQRNRAYNSEADIKKAPLRAVQAQQKSADLKLKKAYTNSQVAIKKRDDALLYIKKQLAFQQDQLKQLQNDRIYFKRQQMEHLRKAETTPIALKNNLDYNQKNIEEKKKTINSLQTNYRNTQAEYDNIIARLKTLE
;
A
#
# COMPACT_ATOMS: atom_id res chain seq x y z
N MET A 1 58.36 42.12 29.91
CA MET A 1 57.47 41.45 30.89
C MET A 1 56.00 41.93 30.88
N GLN A 2 55.57 42.87 30.01
CA GLN A 2 54.16 43.35 30.02
C GLN A 2 53.16 42.52 29.19
N SER A 3 53.64 41.68 28.25
CA SER A 3 52.75 40.92 27.34
C SER A 3 52.10 39.70 28.01
N GLN A 4 52.85 38.94 28.82
CA GLN A 4 52.34 37.74 29.48
C GLN A 4 51.31 38.04 30.59
N PHE A 5 51.40 39.20 31.25
CA PHE A 5 50.47 39.59 32.31
C PHE A 5 49.09 39.97 31.73
N LYS A 6 49.06 40.66 30.58
CA LYS A 6 47.81 41.02 29.89
C LYS A 6 47.07 39.78 29.35
N GLN A 7 47.80 38.79 28.82
CA GLN A 7 47.19 37.52 28.38
C GLN A 7 46.61 36.71 29.55
N LYS A 8 47.30 36.64 30.70
CA LYS A 8 46.78 35.95 31.89
C LYS A 8 45.52 36.62 32.46
N LEU A 9 45.46 37.96 32.48
CA LEU A 9 44.27 38.71 32.90
C LEU A 9 43.08 38.51 31.96
N ALA A 10 43.31 38.53 30.64
CA ALA A 10 42.27 38.27 29.64
C ALA A 10 41.68 36.85 29.78
N PHE A 11 42.54 35.85 30.02
CA PHE A 11 42.10 34.45 30.21
C PHE A 11 41.28 34.26 31.50
N ILE A 12 41.66 34.92 32.60
CA ILE A 12 40.92 34.87 33.87
C ILE A 12 39.57 35.60 33.75
N ALA A 13 39.52 36.73 33.03
CA ALA A 13 38.28 37.47 32.76
C ALA A 13 37.32 36.66 31.89
N GLN A 14 37.83 36.01 30.83
CA GLN A 14 37.05 35.14 29.95
C GLN A 14 36.51 33.91 30.71
N LYS A 15 37.32 33.27 31.56
CA LYS A 15 36.91 32.13 32.40
C LYS A 15 35.87 32.51 33.48
N LYS A 16 35.87 33.75 33.99
CA LYS A 16 34.82 34.26 34.89
C LYS A 16 33.52 34.61 34.15
N MET A 17 33.60 35.16 32.93
CA MET A 17 32.43 35.45 32.10
C MET A 17 31.72 34.16 31.65
N THR A 18 32.46 33.13 31.21
CA THR A 18 31.85 31.83 30.83
C THR A 18 31.15 31.14 32.00
N ARG A 19 31.71 31.22 33.22
CA ARG A 19 31.08 30.64 34.42
C ARG A 19 29.77 31.34 34.79
N LYS A 20 29.71 32.67 34.65
CA LYS A 20 28.47 33.45 34.86
C LYS A 20 27.43 33.17 33.78
N PHE A 21 27.83 33.03 32.52
CA PHE A 21 26.95 32.64 31.42
C PHE A 21 26.40 31.21 31.58
N ILE A 22 27.23 30.27 32.03
CA ILE A 22 26.81 28.90 32.33
C ILE A 22 25.79 28.88 33.47
N PHE A 23 26.03 29.64 34.55
CA PHE A 23 25.07 29.75 35.66
C PHE A 23 23.75 30.44 35.24
N LEU A 24 23.81 31.47 34.40
CA LEU A 24 22.63 32.13 33.85
C LEU A 24 21.82 31.17 32.97
N PHE A 25 22.50 30.39 32.11
CA PHE A 25 21.85 29.39 31.26
C PHE A 25 21.21 28.26 32.09
N LEU A 26 21.86 27.84 33.18
CA LEU A 26 21.32 26.83 34.10
C LEU A 26 20.11 27.36 34.90
N MET A 27 20.09 28.64 35.28
CA MET A 27 18.95 29.27 35.95
C MET A 27 17.74 29.44 35.02
N ILE A 28 17.95 29.77 33.74
CA ILE A 28 16.86 29.90 32.76
C ILE A 28 16.23 28.53 32.44
N PHE A 29 17.01 27.45 32.50
CA PHE A 29 16.52 26.09 32.22
C PHE A 29 15.63 25.50 33.33
N GLN A 30 15.67 26.05 34.56
CA GLN A 30 14.88 25.56 35.70
C GLN A 30 13.46 26.15 35.78
N PHE A 31 13.11 27.15 34.96
CA PHE A 31 11.80 27.81 35.00
C PHE A 31 10.72 27.18 34.09
N THR A 32 11.07 26.20 33.24
CA THR A 32 10.09 25.48 32.42
C THR A 32 9.65 24.18 33.10
N SER A 33 9.04 24.30 34.28
CA SER A 33 8.22 23.23 34.87
C SER A 33 6.86 23.80 35.23
N ILE A 34 6.23 24.48 34.26
CA ILE A 34 4.87 25.00 34.39
C ILE A 34 3.92 23.83 34.10
N PHE A 35 3.33 23.29 35.18
CA PHE A 35 2.11 22.48 35.23
C PHE A 35 1.89 21.48 34.08
N ALA A 36 2.43 20.27 34.23
CA ALA A 36 1.77 19.11 33.67
C ALA A 36 0.44 18.92 34.44
N GLN A 37 -0.64 19.57 33.99
CA GLN A 37 -1.99 19.21 34.43
C GLN A 37 -2.19 17.75 34.04
N THR A 38 -2.26 16.89 35.05
CA THR A 38 -2.65 15.49 34.85
C THR A 38 -3.96 15.49 34.05
N PRO A 39 -4.08 14.65 33.00
CA PRO A 39 -5.30 14.62 32.22
C PRO A 39 -6.47 14.34 33.17
N LEU A 40 -7.43 15.28 33.22
CA LEU A 40 -8.63 15.19 34.05
C LEU A 40 -9.32 13.86 33.73
N LYS A 41 -9.24 12.91 34.67
CA LYS A 41 -9.76 11.56 34.50
C LYS A 41 -11.22 11.52 34.91
N ALA A 42 -12.08 11.04 34.02
CA ALA A 42 -13.48 10.79 34.32
C ALA A 42 -13.59 9.77 35.48
N THR A 43 -14.26 10.17 36.56
CA THR A 43 -14.57 9.32 37.72
C THR A 43 -16.05 8.94 37.71
N TRP A 44 -16.91 9.85 37.26
CA TRP A 44 -18.35 9.63 37.18
C TRP A 44 -18.88 10.02 35.80
N TYR A 45 -19.99 9.42 35.42
CA TYR A 45 -20.74 9.73 34.22
C TYR A 45 -22.17 10.06 34.63
N ARG A 46 -22.70 11.16 34.10
CA ARG A 46 -24.05 11.63 34.39
C ARG A 46 -24.86 11.78 33.12
N TYR A 47 -26.10 11.30 33.11
CA TYR A 47 -27.07 11.67 32.08
C TYR A 47 -28.35 12.20 32.72
N TYR A 48 -29.14 12.90 31.90
CA TYR A 48 -30.47 13.35 32.27
C TYR A 48 -31.48 12.47 31.54
N ASP A 49 -32.43 11.90 32.28
CA ASP A 49 -33.54 11.17 31.67
C ASP A 49 -34.54 12.15 31.01
N THR A 50 -35.59 11.62 30.38
CA THR A 50 -36.64 12.44 29.75
C THR A 50 -37.43 13.31 30.75
N LYS A 51 -37.31 13.05 32.05
CA LYS A 51 -37.92 13.83 33.15
C LYS A 51 -36.95 14.86 33.74
N GLY A 52 -35.71 14.95 33.24
CA GLY A 52 -34.68 15.86 33.74
C GLY A 52 -33.98 15.38 35.02
N VAL A 53 -34.15 14.12 35.42
CA VAL A 53 -33.51 13.56 36.61
C VAL A 53 -32.07 13.14 36.29
N ALA A 54 -31.12 13.65 37.08
CA ALA A 54 -29.72 13.30 36.96
C ALA A 54 -29.47 11.88 37.47
N ASN A 55 -28.96 11.03 36.59
CA ASN A 55 -28.56 9.66 36.89
C ASN A 55 -27.04 9.56 36.75
N ILE A 56 -26.35 9.11 37.80
CA ILE A 56 -24.89 9.08 37.87
C ILE A 56 -24.41 7.63 38.03
N SER A 57 -23.40 7.22 37.27
CA SER A 57 -22.71 5.95 37.46
C SER A 57 -21.21 6.07 37.22
N THR A 58 -20.45 5.13 37.77
CA THR A 58 -18.99 5.04 37.56
C THR A 58 -18.61 4.61 36.15
N ASN A 59 -19.54 4.00 35.40
CA ASN A 59 -19.34 3.52 34.04
C ASN A 59 -20.43 4.05 33.10
N VAL A 60 -20.11 4.21 31.81
CA VAL A 60 -21.07 4.62 30.78
C VAL A 60 -22.03 3.46 30.49
N THR A 61 -23.34 3.67 30.69
CA THR A 61 -24.38 2.68 30.37
C THR A 61 -25.07 2.99 29.03
N PRO A 62 -25.84 2.06 28.43
CA PRO A 62 -26.61 2.34 27.22
C PRO A 62 -27.55 3.55 27.34
N ASN A 63 -28.09 3.83 28.54
CA ASN A 63 -28.93 5.00 28.77
C ASN A 63 -28.16 6.32 28.66
N HIS A 64 -26.90 6.34 29.13
CA HIS A 64 -26.00 7.48 28.95
C HIS A 64 -25.77 7.75 27.46
N ILE A 65 -25.52 6.70 26.68
CA ILE A 65 -25.33 6.83 25.22
C ILE A 65 -26.60 7.35 24.55
N ARG A 66 -27.78 6.83 24.94
CA ARG A 66 -29.07 7.23 24.36
C ARG A 66 -29.42 8.69 24.63
N HIS A 67 -29.17 9.20 25.84
CA HIS A 67 -29.59 10.56 26.25
C HIS A 67 -28.49 11.59 26.09
N GLY A 68 -27.25 11.15 25.86
CA GLY A 68 -26.07 11.98 26.01
C GLY A 68 -25.68 12.03 27.48
N TYR A 69 -24.40 12.22 27.75
CA TYR A 69 -23.88 12.20 29.10
C TYR A 69 -22.73 13.16 29.27
N GLU A 70 -22.47 13.51 30.52
CA GLU A 70 -21.35 14.32 30.94
C GLU A 70 -20.39 13.41 31.70
N ALA A 71 -19.11 13.45 31.34
CA ALA A 71 -18.06 12.89 32.16
C ALA A 71 -17.69 13.93 33.23
N LEU A 72 -17.53 13.45 34.45
CA LEU A 72 -17.30 14.25 35.64
C LEU A 72 -16.00 13.80 36.31
N ASP A 73 -15.25 14.73 36.89
CA ASP A 73 -14.09 14.44 37.71
C ASP A 73 -14.48 13.97 39.13
N GLN A 74 -13.49 13.78 40.01
CA GLN A 74 -13.70 13.38 41.40
C GLN A 74 -14.51 14.42 42.20
N ASN A 75 -14.44 15.69 41.79
CA ASN A 75 -15.12 16.82 42.43
C ASN A 75 -16.51 17.09 41.80
N MET A 76 -17.03 16.17 40.99
CA MET A 76 -18.30 16.30 40.28
C MET A 76 -18.34 17.49 39.29
N GLN A 77 -17.18 17.92 38.79
CA GLN A 77 -17.08 18.95 37.76
C GLN A 77 -17.12 18.32 36.38
N VAL A 78 -17.87 18.93 35.46
CA VAL A 78 -17.99 18.43 34.07
C VAL A 78 -16.68 18.66 33.34
N ILE A 79 -16.07 17.57 32.88
CA ILE A 79 -14.84 17.60 32.11
C ILE A 79 -15.09 17.40 30.61
N GLN A 80 -16.19 16.72 30.25
CA GLN A 80 -16.57 16.49 28.85
C GLN A 80 -18.08 16.30 28.72
N ARG A 81 -18.67 16.82 27.64
CA ARG A 81 -20.08 16.62 27.27
C ARG A 81 -20.20 15.79 25.99
N ASN A 82 -20.84 14.64 26.09
CA ASN A 82 -21.10 13.73 24.97
C ASN A 82 -22.57 13.84 24.57
N ARG A 83 -22.81 14.02 23.27
CA ARG A 83 -24.16 14.13 22.73
C ARG A 83 -24.88 12.79 22.76
N ALA A 84 -26.21 12.85 22.78
CA ALA A 84 -27.07 11.69 22.57
C ALA A 84 -26.73 10.98 21.26
N TYR A 85 -26.78 9.64 21.29
CA TYR A 85 -26.58 8.82 20.12
C TYR A 85 -27.70 9.05 19.11
N ASN A 86 -27.32 9.39 17.88
CA ASN A 86 -28.24 9.60 16.78
C ASN A 86 -28.22 8.38 15.85
N SER A 87 -29.25 7.54 15.97
CA SER A 87 -29.42 6.33 15.16
C SER A 87 -29.58 6.64 13.67
N GLU A 88 -30.34 7.66 13.30
CA GLU A 88 -30.57 8.05 11.90
C GLU A 88 -29.26 8.49 11.22
N ALA A 89 -28.45 9.28 11.91
CA ALA A 89 -27.14 9.71 11.42
C ALA A 89 -26.17 8.52 11.30
N ASP A 90 -26.24 7.55 12.21
CA ASP A 90 -25.42 6.34 12.15
C ASP A 90 -25.80 5.44 10.98
N ILE A 91 -27.09 5.26 10.72
CA ILE A 91 -27.64 4.53 9.56
C ILE A 91 -27.18 5.19 8.27
N LYS A 92 -27.26 6.53 8.16
CA LYS A 92 -26.77 7.28 6.99
C LYS A 92 -25.27 7.10 6.76
N LYS A 93 -24.48 6.97 7.83
CA LYS A 93 -23.02 6.76 7.75
C LYS A 93 -22.61 5.29 7.65
N ALA A 94 -23.51 4.35 7.90
CA ALA A 94 -23.26 2.91 7.81
C ALA A 94 -22.68 2.47 6.45
N PRO A 95 -23.22 2.87 5.28
CA PRO A 95 -22.65 2.47 4.00
C PRO A 95 -21.22 2.99 3.82
N LEU A 96 -20.94 4.24 4.21
CA LEU A 96 -19.60 4.80 4.14
C LEU A 96 -18.61 4.03 5.03
N ARG A 97 -19.02 3.68 6.26
CA ARG A 97 -18.22 2.84 7.17
C ARG A 97 -17.95 1.46 6.58
N ALA A 98 -18.96 0.84 5.95
CA ALA A 98 -18.80 -0.46 5.31
C ALA A 98 -17.78 -0.41 4.17
N VAL A 99 -17.86 0.61 3.29
CA VAL A 99 -16.88 0.82 2.20
C VAL A 99 -15.47 1.04 2.76
N GLN A 100 -15.32 1.89 3.79
CA GLN A 100 -14.02 2.12 4.43
C GLN A 100 -13.45 0.86 5.08
N ALA A 101 -14.29 0.05 5.73
CA ALA A 101 -13.88 -1.22 6.33
C ALA A 101 -13.41 -2.22 5.25
N GLN A 102 -14.14 -2.30 4.14
CA GLN A 102 -13.75 -3.12 2.99
C GLN A 102 -12.41 -2.66 2.41
N GLN A 103 -12.23 -1.36 2.17
CA GLN A 103 -10.96 -0.80 1.67
C GLN A 103 -9.80 -1.11 2.62
N LYS A 104 -9.95 -0.87 3.92
CA LYS A 104 -8.94 -1.22 4.93
C LYS A 104 -8.61 -2.72 4.90
N SER A 105 -9.63 -3.57 4.78
CA SER A 105 -9.41 -5.02 4.70
C SER A 105 -8.64 -5.43 3.43
N ALA A 106 -8.92 -4.77 2.29
CA ALA A 106 -8.21 -5.00 1.03
C ALA A 106 -6.76 -4.52 1.12
N ASP A 107 -6.53 -3.35 1.70
CA ASP A 107 -5.19 -2.79 1.91
C ASP A 107 -4.33 -3.68 2.84
N LEU A 108 -4.93 -4.19 3.91
CA LEU A 108 -4.27 -5.15 4.81
C LEU A 108 -3.90 -6.44 4.08
N LYS A 109 -4.78 -6.94 3.20
CA LYS A 109 -4.48 -8.11 2.35
C LYS A 109 -3.31 -7.82 1.40
N LEU A 110 -3.29 -6.65 0.75
CA LEU A 110 -2.19 -6.25 -0.13
C LEU A 110 -0.86 -6.16 0.63
N LYS A 111 -0.84 -5.49 1.79
CA LYS A 111 0.34 -5.42 2.66
C LYS A 111 0.79 -6.80 3.13
N LYS A 112 -0.13 -7.72 3.43
CA LYS A 112 0.24 -9.10 3.80
C LYS A 112 0.84 -9.89 2.64
N ALA A 113 0.34 -9.70 1.42
CA ALA A 113 0.78 -10.45 0.24
C ALA A 113 2.13 -9.96 -0.31
N TYR A 114 2.38 -8.65 -0.26
CA TYR A 114 3.53 -8.03 -0.89
C TYR A 114 4.48 -7.34 0.08
N THR A 115 4.08 -7.06 1.33
CA THR A 115 4.85 -6.27 2.31
C THR A 115 5.02 -4.80 1.91
N ASN A 116 5.62 -4.52 0.75
CA ASN A 116 5.87 -3.20 0.19
C ASN A 116 5.81 -3.22 -1.35
N SER A 117 5.87 -2.03 -1.96
CA SER A 117 5.81 -1.79 -3.40
C SER A 117 7.00 -2.39 -4.15
N GLN A 118 8.19 -2.44 -3.54
CA GLN A 118 9.40 -3.01 -4.15
C GLN A 118 9.30 -4.53 -4.34
N VAL A 119 8.74 -5.24 -3.37
CA VAL A 119 8.48 -6.68 -3.48
C VAL A 119 7.43 -6.97 -4.56
N ALA A 120 6.40 -6.11 -4.69
CA ALA A 120 5.43 -6.22 -5.77
C ALA A 120 6.06 -5.99 -7.16
N ILE A 121 6.95 -5.01 -7.29
CA ILE A 121 7.75 -4.77 -8.52
C ILE A 121 8.57 -6.01 -8.88
N LYS A 122 9.28 -6.59 -7.91
CA LYS A 122 10.08 -7.79 -8.15
C LYS A 122 9.22 -8.98 -8.63
N LYS A 123 8.09 -9.23 -7.96
CA LYS A 123 7.15 -10.29 -8.36
C LYS A 123 6.57 -10.07 -9.76
N ARG A 124 6.26 -8.82 -10.12
CA ARG A 124 5.85 -8.46 -11.49
C ARG A 124 6.94 -8.83 -12.47
N ASP A 125 8.17 -8.36 -12.23
CA ASP A 125 9.28 -8.55 -13.17
C ASP A 125 9.60 -10.04 -13.36
N ASP A 126 9.56 -10.83 -12.29
CA ASP A 126 9.71 -12.29 -12.34
C ASP A 126 8.60 -12.96 -13.17
N ALA A 127 7.33 -12.58 -12.94
CA ALA A 127 6.20 -13.10 -13.69
C ALA A 127 6.25 -12.73 -15.18
N LEU A 128 6.56 -11.46 -15.48
CA LEU A 128 6.71 -10.97 -16.86
C LEU A 128 7.90 -11.63 -17.57
N LEU A 129 9.00 -11.88 -16.86
CA LEU A 129 10.15 -12.61 -17.39
C LEU A 129 9.78 -14.04 -17.78
N TYR A 130 9.00 -14.73 -16.95
CA TYR A 130 8.51 -16.07 -17.26
C TYR A 130 7.65 -16.09 -18.54
N ILE A 131 6.68 -15.18 -18.65
CA ILE A 131 5.82 -15.07 -19.84
C ILE A 131 6.67 -14.71 -21.08
N LYS A 132 7.67 -13.83 -20.94
CA LYS A 132 8.61 -13.49 -22.04
C LYS A 132 9.39 -14.70 -22.53
N LYS A 133 9.90 -15.54 -21.62
CA LYS A 133 10.62 -16.78 -21.98
C LYS A 133 9.70 -17.74 -22.75
N GLN A 134 8.45 -17.89 -22.30
CA GLN A 134 7.46 -18.69 -23.03
C GLN A 134 7.18 -18.12 -24.42
N LEU A 135 7.00 -16.80 -24.54
CA LEU A 135 6.78 -16.14 -25.83
C LEU A 135 7.94 -16.37 -26.79
N ALA A 136 9.18 -16.16 -26.35
CA ALA A 136 10.37 -16.40 -27.17
C ALA A 136 10.41 -17.84 -27.68
N PHE A 137 10.19 -18.81 -26.78
CA PHE A 137 10.13 -20.22 -27.15
C PHE A 137 9.04 -20.52 -28.19
N GLN A 138 7.82 -20.00 -28.01
CA GLN A 138 6.74 -20.21 -28.98
C GLN A 138 7.02 -19.53 -30.33
N GLN A 139 7.67 -18.36 -30.32
CA GLN A 139 8.08 -17.65 -31.53
C GLN A 139 9.16 -18.41 -32.31
N ASP A 140 10.14 -19.00 -31.62
CA ASP A 140 11.16 -19.84 -32.24
C ASP A 140 10.55 -21.09 -32.89
N GLN A 141 9.61 -21.75 -32.20
CA GLN A 141 8.87 -22.88 -32.76
C GLN A 141 8.04 -22.48 -33.99
N LEU A 142 7.38 -21.31 -33.95
CA LEU A 142 6.64 -20.79 -35.10
C LEU A 142 7.57 -20.54 -36.29
N LYS A 143 8.76 -19.97 -36.05
CA LYS A 143 9.76 -19.73 -37.08
C LYS A 143 10.23 -21.04 -37.73
N GLN A 144 10.45 -22.08 -36.93
CA GLN A 144 10.78 -23.42 -37.44
C GLN A 144 9.66 -23.95 -38.35
N LEU A 145 8.40 -23.91 -37.90
CA LEU A 145 7.26 -24.35 -38.71
C LEU A 145 7.13 -23.56 -40.02
N GLN A 146 7.41 -22.26 -40.00
CA GLN A 146 7.41 -21.42 -41.21
C GLN A 146 8.51 -21.84 -42.20
N ASN A 147 9.71 -22.17 -41.71
CA ASN A 147 10.79 -22.68 -42.54
C ASN A 147 10.44 -24.04 -43.16
N ASP A 148 9.85 -24.94 -42.37
CA ASP A 148 9.37 -26.24 -42.85
C ASP A 148 8.30 -26.07 -43.93
N ARG A 149 7.38 -25.11 -43.74
CA ARG A 149 6.36 -24.78 -44.74
C ARG A 149 6.97 -24.36 -46.06
N ILE A 150 8.01 -23.51 -46.03
CA ILE A 150 8.73 -23.07 -47.23
C ILE A 150 9.36 -24.29 -47.92
N TYR A 151 10.00 -25.17 -47.15
CA TYR A 151 10.60 -26.39 -47.66
C TYR A 151 9.56 -27.31 -48.34
N PHE A 152 8.45 -27.62 -47.66
CA PHE A 152 7.39 -28.46 -48.22
C PHE A 152 6.74 -27.82 -49.46
N LYS A 153 6.58 -26.49 -49.48
CA LYS A 153 6.07 -25.78 -50.65
C LYS A 153 7.03 -25.86 -51.83
N ARG A 154 8.34 -25.77 -51.62
CA ARG A 154 9.33 -25.98 -52.68
C ARG A 154 9.26 -27.40 -53.25
N GLN A 155 9.16 -28.42 -52.40
CA GLN A 155 8.96 -29.80 -52.86
C GLN A 155 7.68 -29.96 -53.69
N GLN A 156 6.58 -29.36 -53.23
CA GLN A 156 5.32 -29.37 -53.97
C GLN A 156 5.48 -28.74 -55.35
N MET A 157 6.18 -27.61 -55.45
CA MET A 157 6.44 -26.94 -56.72
C MET A 157 7.31 -27.76 -57.67
N GLU A 158 8.32 -28.48 -57.17
CA GLU A 158 9.17 -29.34 -58.01
C GLU A 158 8.38 -30.51 -58.63
N HIS A 159 7.47 -31.14 -57.87
CA HIS A 159 6.59 -32.17 -58.44
C HIS A 159 5.67 -31.60 -59.52
N LEU A 160 5.07 -30.43 -59.27
CA LEU A 160 4.22 -29.77 -60.26
C LEU A 160 4.99 -29.39 -61.52
N ARG A 161 6.25 -28.94 -61.39
CA ARG A 161 7.13 -28.63 -62.53
C ARG A 161 7.43 -29.87 -63.40
N LYS A 162 7.49 -31.04 -62.78
CA LYS A 162 7.66 -32.34 -63.47
C LYS A 162 6.34 -32.93 -63.99
N ALA A 163 5.22 -32.21 -63.86
CA ALA A 163 3.87 -32.72 -64.12
C ALA A 163 3.52 -34.00 -63.33
N GLU A 164 4.18 -34.22 -62.19
CA GLU A 164 3.92 -35.33 -61.29
C GLU A 164 2.82 -34.96 -60.28
N THR A 165 2.03 -35.94 -59.87
CA THR A 165 1.08 -35.74 -58.77
C THR A 165 1.82 -35.56 -57.45
N THR A 166 1.47 -34.53 -56.68
CA THR A 166 2.05 -34.31 -55.34
C THR A 166 1.78 -35.51 -54.43
N PRO A 167 2.81 -36.12 -53.82
CA PRO A 167 2.64 -37.25 -52.90
C PRO A 167 1.67 -36.94 -51.75
N ILE A 168 0.84 -37.92 -51.37
CA ILE A 168 -0.15 -37.76 -50.27
C ILE A 168 0.54 -37.38 -48.97
N ALA A 169 1.69 -37.97 -48.67
CA ALA A 169 2.49 -37.63 -47.50
C ALA A 169 2.86 -36.14 -47.45
N LEU A 170 3.22 -35.54 -48.59
CA LEU A 170 3.58 -34.12 -48.68
C LEU A 170 2.36 -33.21 -48.47
N LYS A 171 1.19 -33.59 -48.99
CA LYS A 171 -0.08 -32.88 -48.74
C LYS A 171 -0.41 -32.90 -47.23
N ASN A 172 -0.33 -34.08 -46.61
CA ASN A 172 -0.57 -34.22 -45.19
C ASN A 172 0.39 -33.36 -44.36
N ASN A 173 1.70 -33.36 -44.68
CA ASN A 173 2.69 -32.54 -43.99
C ASN A 173 2.38 -31.04 -44.10
N LEU A 174 1.94 -30.56 -45.27
CA LEU A 174 1.52 -29.17 -45.46
C LEU A 174 0.30 -28.83 -44.60
N ASP A 175 -0.69 -29.72 -44.53
CA ASP A 175 -1.91 -29.50 -43.74
C ASP A 175 -1.62 -29.51 -42.23
N TYR A 176 -0.82 -30.47 -41.75
CA TYR A 176 -0.40 -30.52 -40.35
C TYR A 176 0.44 -29.31 -39.95
N ASN A 177 1.40 -28.93 -40.81
CA ASN A 177 2.22 -27.75 -40.58
C ASN A 177 1.35 -26.48 -40.51
N GLN A 178 0.39 -26.31 -41.42
CA GLN A 178 -0.51 -25.17 -41.42
C GLN A 178 -1.38 -25.11 -40.16
N LYS A 179 -1.93 -26.24 -39.70
CA LYS A 179 -2.68 -26.32 -38.44
C LYS A 179 -1.83 -25.91 -37.25
N ASN A 180 -0.62 -26.47 -37.15
CA ASN A 180 0.31 -26.15 -36.06
C ASN A 180 0.73 -24.67 -36.05
N ILE A 181 0.93 -24.06 -37.23
CA ILE A 181 1.21 -22.62 -37.35
C ILE A 181 0.06 -21.80 -36.75
N GLU A 182 -1.19 -22.12 -37.09
CA GLU A 182 -2.35 -21.37 -36.58
C GLU A 182 -2.54 -21.57 -35.07
N GLU A 183 -2.31 -22.77 -34.55
CA GLU A 183 -2.34 -23.04 -33.10
C GLU A 183 -1.24 -22.27 -32.35
N LYS A 184 -0.02 -22.22 -32.90
CA LYS A 184 1.08 -21.45 -32.30
C LYS A 184 0.79 -19.95 -32.32
N LYS A 185 0.24 -19.41 -33.40
CA LYS A 185 -0.21 -18.00 -33.44
C LYS A 185 -1.24 -17.70 -32.36
N LYS A 186 -2.26 -18.56 -32.19
CA LYS A 186 -3.27 -18.42 -31.11
C LYS A 186 -2.61 -18.44 -29.74
N THR A 187 -1.68 -19.36 -29.51
CA THR A 187 -0.94 -19.47 -28.24
C THR A 187 -0.11 -18.21 -27.96
N ILE A 188 0.61 -17.70 -28.95
CA ILE A 188 1.38 -16.45 -28.85
C ILE A 188 0.45 -15.28 -28.51
N ASN A 189 -0.69 -15.14 -29.17
CA ASN A 189 -1.65 -14.07 -28.89
C ASN A 189 -2.20 -14.16 -27.45
N SER A 190 -2.49 -15.36 -26.97
CA SER A 190 -2.91 -15.59 -25.59
C SER A 190 -1.83 -15.17 -24.60
N LEU A 191 -0.57 -15.57 -24.82
CA LEU A 191 0.56 -15.17 -23.99
C LEU A 191 0.82 -13.66 -24.00
N GLN A 192 0.68 -13.00 -25.15
CA GLN A 192 0.78 -11.54 -25.26
C GLN A 192 -0.33 -10.82 -24.47
N THR A 193 -1.55 -11.36 -24.52
CA THR A 193 -2.67 -10.85 -23.73
C THR A 193 -2.43 -11.03 -22.24
N ASN A 194 -1.99 -12.24 -21.84
CA ASN A 194 -1.61 -12.53 -20.46
C ASN A 194 -0.51 -11.58 -19.96
N TYR A 195 0.52 -11.33 -20.77
CA TYR A 195 1.58 -10.37 -20.44
C TYR A 195 1.01 -8.98 -20.11
N ARG A 196 0.14 -8.44 -20.97
CA ARG A 196 -0.47 -7.11 -20.78
C ARG A 196 -1.37 -7.07 -19.54
N ASN A 197 -2.18 -8.11 -19.33
CA ASN A 197 -3.07 -8.20 -18.18
C ASN A 197 -2.29 -8.30 -16.87
N THR A 198 -1.28 -9.16 -16.83
CA THR A 198 -0.37 -9.31 -15.69
C THR A 198 0.32 -7.99 -15.38
N GLN A 199 0.83 -7.30 -16.41
CA GLN A 199 1.46 -5.99 -16.23
C GLN A 199 0.49 -4.98 -15.61
N ALA A 200 -0.72 -4.85 -16.16
CA ALA A 200 -1.73 -3.93 -15.65
C ALA A 200 -2.19 -4.26 -14.22
N GLU A 201 -2.35 -5.55 -13.89
CA GLU A 201 -2.70 -6.00 -12.54
C GLU A 201 -1.64 -5.57 -11.53
N TYR A 202 -0.37 -5.86 -11.81
CA TYR A 202 0.73 -5.47 -10.92
C TYR A 202 0.91 -3.96 -10.85
N ASP A 203 0.74 -3.23 -11.95
CA ASP A 203 0.85 -1.76 -11.93
C ASP A 203 -0.20 -1.13 -11.01
N ASN A 204 -1.43 -1.67 -10.98
CA ASN A 204 -2.47 -1.25 -10.03
C ASN A 204 -2.09 -1.58 -8.57
N ILE A 205 -1.57 -2.79 -8.32
CA ILE A 205 -1.11 -3.21 -6.98
C ILE A 205 0.02 -2.32 -6.48
N ILE A 206 1.01 -2.05 -7.34
CA ILE A 206 2.17 -1.21 -7.02
C ILE A 206 1.71 0.23 -6.74
N ALA A 207 0.83 0.79 -7.58
CA ALA A 207 0.28 2.11 -7.37
C ALA A 207 -0.44 2.20 -6.01
N ARG A 208 -1.27 1.20 -5.68
CA ARG A 208 -1.96 1.17 -4.38
C ARG A 208 -0.97 1.07 -3.22
N LEU A 209 0.00 0.17 -3.28
CA LEU A 209 1.00 0.01 -2.22
C LEU A 209 1.80 1.29 -1.98
N LYS A 210 2.20 2.02 -3.04
CA LYS A 210 2.89 3.32 -2.92
C LYS A 210 2.05 4.38 -2.20
N THR A 211 0.73 4.34 -2.28
CA THR A 211 -0.14 5.27 -1.53
C THR A 211 -0.26 4.91 -0.04
N LEU A 212 0.18 3.71 0.35
CA LEU A 212 0.07 3.19 1.72
C LEU A 212 1.41 3.17 2.48
N GLU A 213 2.49 3.59 1.81
CA GLU A 213 3.88 3.73 2.29
C GLU A 213 4.15 5.18 2.68
#